data_AF-A0A517XLX5-F1
#
_entry.id   AF-A0A517XLX5-F1
#
_cell.length_a   1.000
_cell.length_b   1.000
_cell.length_c   1.000
_cell.angle_alpha   90.00
_cell.angle_beta   90.00
_cell.angle_gamma   90.00
#
_symmetry.space_group_name_H-M   'P 1'
#
loop_
_entity.id
_entity.type
_entity.pdbx_description
1 polymer ?
#
loop_
_entity_poly.entity_id
_entity_poly.type
_entity_poly.pdbx_seq_one_letter_code
_entity_poly.pdbx_strand_id
1 'polypeptide(L)'
;MSRYAEDDDDRPRRRRRGARDVPCPKCGSEYSFPGLWPWYLGTVGLMFCRAVVCADCGHEFDAKKPSADLPTRKRNLAIGINGCGLLGILAVFGLLALWLTLTMKR
;
A
#
# COMPACT_ATOMS: atom_id res chain seq x y z
N MET A 1 -40.47 23.30 -8.31
CA MET A 1 -39.56 22.86 -9.38
C MET A 1 -38.15 22.96 -8.82
N SER A 2 -37.56 21.82 -8.45
CA SER A 2 -36.29 21.71 -7.74
C SER A 2 -35.11 22.05 -8.65
N ARG A 3 -34.22 22.92 -8.19
CA ARG A 3 -32.87 23.09 -8.76
C ARG A 3 -31.91 23.00 -7.57
N TYR A 4 -31.53 21.77 -7.24
CA TYR A 4 -30.54 21.52 -6.18
C TYR A 4 -29.24 22.21 -6.54
N ALA A 5 -28.67 22.89 -5.55
CA ALA A 5 -27.42 23.62 -5.62
C ALA A 5 -26.29 22.69 -6.08
N GLU A 6 -25.53 23.16 -7.07
CA GLU A 6 -24.17 22.71 -7.32
C GLU A 6 -23.35 23.05 -6.08
N ASP A 7 -23.19 22.06 -5.21
CA ASP A 7 -22.18 22.06 -4.15
C ASP A 7 -20.83 22.06 -4.86
N ASP A 8 -20.27 23.25 -5.03
CA ASP A 8 -18.88 23.49 -5.40
C ASP A 8 -18.01 22.69 -4.42
N ASP A 9 -17.51 21.55 -4.89
CA ASP A 9 -16.60 20.65 -4.19
C ASP A 9 -15.23 21.36 -4.10
N ASP A 10 -15.18 22.40 -3.27
CA ASP A 10 -14.03 23.26 -2.94
C ASP A 10 -13.09 22.50 -1.99
N ARG A 11 -12.82 21.23 -2.32
CA ARG A 11 -11.76 20.47 -1.68
C ARG A 11 -10.45 21.03 -2.22
N PRO A 12 -9.48 21.39 -1.36
CA PRO A 12 -8.17 21.77 -1.82
C PRO A 12 -7.62 20.61 -2.67
N ARG A 13 -7.61 20.81 -4.00
CA ARG A 13 -6.93 19.93 -4.94
C ARG A 13 -5.47 19.98 -4.55
N ARG A 14 -5.09 19.06 -3.66
CA ARG A 14 -3.72 18.78 -3.25
C ARG A 14 -3.00 18.46 -4.56
N ARG A 15 -2.40 19.48 -5.18
CA ARG A 15 -1.64 19.35 -6.43
C ARG A 15 -0.71 18.17 -6.18
N ARG A 16 -0.99 17.03 -6.80
CA ARG A 16 -0.12 15.87 -6.73
C ARG A 16 1.16 16.37 -7.40
N ARG A 17 2.14 16.80 -6.61
CA ARG A 17 3.43 17.22 -7.13
C ARG A 17 3.96 16.01 -7.89
N GLY A 18 4.00 16.11 -9.21
CA GLY A 18 4.59 15.06 -10.01
C GLY A 18 6.05 14.90 -9.58
N ALA A 19 6.46 13.68 -9.27
CA ALA A 19 7.84 13.38 -8.96
C ALA A 19 8.57 13.14 -10.28
N ARG A 20 9.64 13.91 -10.55
CA ARG A 20 10.54 13.75 -11.70
C ARG A 20 11.69 12.80 -11.39
N ASP A 21 11.43 11.74 -10.62
CA ASP A 21 12.51 10.94 -10.04
C ASP A 21 12.88 9.72 -10.89
N VAL A 22 11.94 9.14 -11.66
CA VAL A 22 12.16 7.88 -12.41
C VAL A 22 11.37 7.88 -13.73
N PRO A 23 12.01 7.63 -14.89
CA PRO A 23 11.31 7.54 -16.17
C PRO A 23 10.41 6.31 -16.23
N CYS A 24 9.25 6.46 -16.85
CA CYS A 24 8.30 5.38 -17.02
C CYS A 24 8.92 4.25 -17.86
N PRO A 25 8.95 2.99 -17.39
CA PRO A 25 9.56 1.89 -18.12
C PRO A 25 8.84 1.54 -19.44
N LYS A 26 7.58 1.99 -19.60
CA LYS A 26 6.77 1.70 -20.78
C LYS A 26 6.86 2.77 -21.88
N CYS A 27 6.98 4.05 -21.50
CA CYS A 27 6.92 5.17 -22.45
C CYS A 27 8.05 6.19 -22.33
N GLY A 28 8.93 6.06 -21.32
CA GLY A 28 10.06 6.96 -21.09
C GLY A 28 9.72 8.29 -20.43
N SER A 29 8.44 8.63 -20.22
CA SER A 29 8.06 9.89 -19.57
C SER A 29 8.60 10.01 -18.14
N GLU A 30 9.15 11.18 -17.82
CA GLU A 30 9.63 11.53 -16.48
C GLU A 30 8.53 12.04 -15.56
N TYR A 31 7.32 12.25 -16.08
CA TYR A 31 6.22 12.81 -15.31
C TYR A 31 5.34 11.72 -14.70
N SER A 32 5.44 11.57 -13.38
CA SER A 32 4.70 10.57 -12.63
C SER A 32 4.06 11.14 -11.36
N PHE A 33 2.92 10.59 -10.96
CA PHE A 33 2.23 10.95 -9.73
C PHE A 33 2.22 9.79 -8.74
N PRO A 34 2.14 10.04 -7.42
CA PRO A 34 1.96 8.98 -6.46
C PRO A 34 0.68 8.19 -6.76
N GLY A 35 0.84 6.86 -6.84
CA GLY A 35 -0.24 5.90 -6.98
C GLY A 35 -1.01 5.72 -5.68
N LEU A 36 -2.26 5.28 -5.81
CA LEU A 36 -3.11 4.99 -4.66
C LEU A 36 -2.67 3.67 -4.02
N TRP A 37 -2.40 3.71 -2.73
CA TRP A 37 -2.16 2.51 -1.95
C TRP A 37 -3.48 1.96 -1.41
N PRO A 38 -3.73 0.64 -1.53
CA PRO A 38 -4.86 0.04 -0.85
C PRO A 38 -4.75 0.26 0.66
N TRP A 39 -5.86 0.66 1.29
CA TRP A 39 -5.91 0.98 2.71
C TRP A 39 -5.41 -0.17 3.61
N TYR A 40 -5.63 -1.42 3.19
CA TYR A 40 -5.20 -2.61 3.93
C TYR A 40 -3.67 -2.83 3.96
N LEU A 41 -2.90 -2.17 3.08
CA LEU A 41 -1.43 -2.18 3.15
C LEU A 41 -0.88 -1.02 3.99
N GLY A 42 -1.73 -0.03 4.31
CA GLY A 42 -1.42 1.07 5.22
C GLY A 42 -0.08 1.77 4.93
N THR A 43 0.63 2.12 6.00
CA THR A 43 1.96 2.74 5.95
C THR A 43 3.06 1.78 5.49
N VAL A 44 2.88 0.47 5.73
CA VAL A 44 3.82 -0.57 5.32
C VAL A 44 3.93 -0.60 3.79
N GLY A 45 2.80 -0.47 3.08
CA GLY A 45 2.76 -0.34 1.63
C GLY A 45 3.65 0.80 1.11
N LEU A 46 3.49 2.00 1.68
CA LEU A 46 4.26 3.20 1.33
C LEU A 46 5.76 3.08 1.63
N MET A 47 6.13 2.37 2.70
CA MET A 47 7.53 2.18 3.09
C MET A 47 8.26 1.21 2.15
N PHE A 48 7.60 0.10 1.78
CA PHE A 48 8.21 -0.98 1.02
C PHE A 48 8.09 -0.84 -0.50
N CYS A 49 7.06 -0.16 -1.02
CA CYS A 49 7.00 0.19 -2.43
C CYS A 49 6.54 1.63 -2.62
N ARG A 50 7.14 2.32 -3.59
CA ARG A 50 6.75 3.68 -3.97
C ARG A 50 6.00 3.60 -5.29
N ALA A 51 4.76 3.09 -5.21
CA ALA A 51 3.89 2.99 -6.38
C ALA A 51 3.62 4.39 -6.95
N VAL A 52 3.91 4.55 -8.23
CA VAL A 52 3.68 5.76 -9.01
C VAL A 52 2.94 5.40 -10.29
N VAL A 53 2.21 6.37 -10.83
CA VAL A 53 1.46 6.26 -12.07
C VAL A 53 2.03 7.26 -13.06
N CYS A 54 2.39 6.77 -14.25
CA CYS A 54 2.79 7.65 -15.34
C CYS A 54 1.61 8.54 -15.75
N ALA A 55 1.85 9.84 -15.87
CA ALA A 55 0.81 10.79 -16.28
C ALA A 55 0.43 10.63 -17.76
N ASP A 56 1.38 10.23 -18.60
CA ASP A 56 1.19 10.23 -20.06
C ASP A 56 0.56 8.92 -20.54
N CYS A 57 1.01 7.77 -20.01
CA CYS A 57 0.53 6.45 -20.46
C CYS A 57 -0.29 5.69 -19.41
N GLY A 58 -0.47 6.24 -18.21
CA GLY A 58 -1.24 5.63 -17.12
C GLY A 58 -0.64 4.37 -16.51
N HIS A 59 0.59 4.00 -16.89
CA HIS A 59 1.23 2.79 -16.39
C HIS A 59 1.62 2.93 -14.91
N GLU A 60 1.17 2.00 -14.07
CA GLU A 60 1.56 1.91 -12.66
C GLU A 60 2.84 1.10 -12.49
N PHE A 61 3.86 1.69 -11.86
CA PHE A 61 5.15 1.04 -11.59
C PHE A 61 5.74 1.50 -10.26
N ASP A 62 6.77 0.80 -9.76
CA ASP A 62 7.39 1.14 -8.48
C ASP A 62 8.61 1.99 -8.76
N ALA A 63 8.62 3.23 -8.26
CA ALA A 63 9.78 4.11 -8.41
C ALA A 63 11.05 3.52 -7.75
N LYS A 64 10.95 2.66 -6.73
CA LYS A 64 12.14 2.01 -6.15
C LYS A 64 12.67 0.86 -7.02
N LYS A 65 11.80 0.20 -7.78
CA LYS A 65 12.12 -0.96 -8.63
C LYS A 65 11.23 -0.94 -9.89
N PRO A 66 11.53 -0.10 -10.89
CA PRO A 66 10.66 0.12 -12.05
C PRO A 66 10.53 -1.10 -12.96
N SER A 67 11.49 -2.04 -12.91
CA SER A 67 11.45 -3.32 -13.64
C SER A 67 10.64 -4.41 -12.96
N ALA A 68 10.17 -4.21 -11.72
CA ALA A 68 9.49 -5.24 -10.97
C ALA A 68 7.97 -5.17 -11.15
N ASP A 69 7.32 -6.33 -11.28
CA ASP A 69 5.87 -6.42 -11.33
C ASP A 69 5.23 -5.95 -10.02
N LEU A 70 4.59 -4.78 -10.12
CA LEU A 70 3.94 -4.12 -8.99
C LEU A 70 2.80 -4.94 -8.37
N PRO A 71 1.93 -5.63 -9.15
CA PRO A 71 0.87 -6.48 -8.59
C PRO A 71 1.45 -7.63 -7.76
N THR A 72 2.49 -8.28 -8.27
CA THR A 72 3.16 -9.38 -7.58
C THR A 72 3.78 -8.92 -6.26
N ARG A 73 4.40 -7.74 -6.25
CA ARG A 73 4.99 -7.18 -5.02
C ARG A 73 3.94 -6.77 -3.99
N LYS A 74 2.83 -6.15 -4.42
CA LYS A 74 1.68 -5.87 -3.54
C LYS A 74 1.17 -7.16 -2.89
N ARG A 75 1.06 -8.26 -3.66
CA ARG A 75 0.64 -9.57 -3.16
C ARG A 75 1.65 -10.16 -2.17
N ASN A 76 2.93 -10.16 -2.50
CA ASN A 76 3.98 -10.70 -1.63
C ASN A 76 4.05 -9.93 -0.30
N LEU A 77 3.85 -8.61 -0.34
CA LEU A 77 3.80 -7.80 0.87
C LEU A 77 2.60 -8.16 1.75
N ALA A 78 1.41 -8.33 1.15
CA ALA A 78 0.21 -8.75 1.87
C ALA A 78 0.39 -10.13 2.52
N ILE A 79 1.02 -11.08 1.82
CA ILE A 79 1.34 -12.41 2.36
C ILE A 79 2.30 -12.29 3.55
N GLY A 80 3.33 -11.45 3.44
CA GLY A 80 4.28 -11.21 4.53
C GLY A 80 3.62 -10.64 5.79
N ILE A 81 2.76 -9.62 5.63
CA ILE A 81 2.03 -9.00 6.75
C ILE A 81 1.11 -10.03 7.43
N ASN A 82 0.31 -10.76 6.64
CA ASN A 82 -0.60 -11.78 7.18
C ASN A 82 0.15 -12.93 7.84
N GLY A 83 1.27 -13.38 7.26
CA GLY A 83 2.11 -14.43 7.83
C GLY A 83 2.72 -14.01 9.16
N CYS A 84 3.23 -12.78 9.26
CA CYS A 84 3.77 -12.24 10.51
C CYS A 84 2.68 -12.11 11.59
N GLY A 85 1.49 -11.62 11.21
CA GLY A 85 0.32 -11.56 12.09
C GLY A 85 -0.10 -12.94 12.61
N LEU A 86 -0.18 -13.95 11.72
CA LEU A 86 -0.51 -15.31 12.10
C LEU A 86 0.51 -15.91 13.07
N LEU A 87 1.81 -15.73 12.83
CA LEU A 87 2.87 -16.18 13.73
C LEU A 87 2.76 -15.54 15.12
N GLY A 88 2.47 -14.25 15.19
CA GLY A 88 2.24 -13.56 16.46
C GLY A 88 1.04 -14.13 17.22
N ILE A 89 -0.07 -14.41 16.52
CA ILE A 89 -1.26 -15.02 17.11
C ILE A 89 -0.94 -16.42 17.66
N LEU A 90 -0.27 -17.26 16.88
CA LEU A 90 0.12 -18.61 17.31
C LEU A 90 1.06 -18.57 18.51
N ALA A 91 1.99 -17.62 18.56
CA ALA A 91 2.89 -17.44 19.71
C ALA A 91 2.11 -17.07 20.99
N VAL A 92 1.14 -16.16 20.90
CA VAL A 92 0.30 -15.78 22.04
C VAL A 92 -0.53 -16.97 22.54
N PHE A 93 -1.18 -17.72 21.64
CA PHE A 93 -1.93 -18.92 22.03
C PHE A 93 -1.04 -19.99 22.64
N GLY A 94 0.15 -20.22 22.08
CA GLY A 94 1.12 -21.17 22.62
C GLY A 94 1.59 -20.80 24.03
N LEU A 95 1.90 -19.52 24.26
CA LEU A 95 2.29 -19.01 25.58
C LEU A 95 1.14 -19.09 26.59
N LEU A 96 -0.09 -18.79 26.18
CA LEU A 96 -1.28 -18.95 27.04
C LEU A 96 -1.51 -20.41 27.43
N ALA A 97 -1.40 -21.34 26.48
CA ALA A 97 -1.53 -22.77 26.76
C ALA A 97 -0.42 -23.27 27.69
N LEU A 98 0.82 -22.82 27.48
CA LEU A 98 1.94 -23.14 28.38
C LEU A 98 1.69 -22.58 29.79
N TRP A 99 1.21 -21.34 29.90
CA TRP A 99 0.92 -20.73 31.19
C TRP A 99 -0.22 -21.45 31.94
N LEU A 100 -1.30 -21.81 31.25
CA LEU A 100 -2.41 -22.59 31.83
C LEU A 100 -1.93 -23.96 32.31
N THR A 101 -1.13 -24.67 31.52
CA THR A 101 -0.61 -25.99 31.92
C THR A 101 0.32 -25.90 33.13
N LEU A 102 1.12 -24.85 33.25
CA LEU A 102 1.98 -24.62 34.42
C LEU A 102 1.20 -24.24 35.68
N THR A 103 0.13 -23.46 35.53
CA THR A 103 -0.70 -23.02 36.67
C THR A 103 -1.63 -24.11 37.17
N MET A 104 -2.19 -24.95 36.28
CA MET A 104 -3.06 -26.07 36.65
C MET A 104 -2.30 -27.31 37.15
N LYS A 105 -1.00 -27.44 36.85
CA LYS A 105 -0.14 -28.51 37.40
C LYS A 105 0.39 -28.20 38.81
N ARG A 106 0.08 -27.02 39.34
CA ARG A 106 0.41 -26.59 40.70
C ARG A 106 -0.76 -26.84 41.63
#